data_AF-A0A651F2A4-F1
#
_entry.id   AF-A0A651F2A4-F1
#
_cell.length_a   1.000
_cell.length_b   1.000
_cell.length_c   1.000
_cell.angle_alpha   90.00
_cell.angle_beta   90.00
_cell.angle_gamma   90.00
#
_symmetry.space_group_name_H-M   'P 1'
#
loop_
_entity.id
_entity.type
_entity.pdbx_description
1 polymer ?
#
loop_
_entity_poly.entity_id
_entity_poly.type
_entity_poly.pdbx_seq_one_letter_code
_entity_poly.pdbx_strand_id
1 'polypeptide(L)'
;MMLGLGLIIWKSNQLPVVYLILIICLPISIEIEILKGFAMHLPSEFITGSLIIAFFLGLLNSRKENSSQLRLSMLHPNPQFSSNQKTIESPRKALAVFLAFPIPLLWIASFFVPVLFSEMTLISIKFLIVNAAYVTIFYYGGMAIFTSSKQIETRILLYCMAFLPLTFWGWYNFQVFEYNPVTLPGIFRPFYRDHTIFGAVAAMIFGFSLGLSIKNKYWIPIALLAIFAVLLSGSRAATISLSLPIIGVFMYYFPKLKWAIPLMLIGASVYLFPNIKNDYTAKIDALD
;
A
#
# COMPACT_ATOMS: atom_id res chain seq x y z
N MET A 1 6.22 10.96 22.97
CA MET A 1 4.77 10.86 22.73
C MET A 1 4.37 9.55 22.02
N MET A 2 4.93 9.21 20.85
CA MET A 2 4.64 7.94 20.14
C MET A 2 4.87 6.68 21.00
N LEU A 3 5.98 6.63 21.76
CA LEU A 3 6.27 5.52 22.70
C LEU A 3 5.18 5.34 23.75
N GLY A 4 4.70 6.44 24.34
CA GLY A 4 3.62 6.40 25.34
C GLY A 4 2.33 5.89 24.73
N LEU A 5 1.95 6.38 23.54
CA LEU A 5 0.76 5.90 22.84
C LEU A 5 0.90 4.42 22.44
N GLY A 6 2.06 4.00 21.92
CA GLY A 6 2.33 2.60 21.59
C GLY A 6 2.23 1.65 22.79
N LEU A 7 2.75 2.06 23.96
CA LEU A 7 2.61 1.31 25.22
C LEU A 7 1.14 1.21 25.66
N ILE A 8 0.38 2.30 25.55
CA ILE A 8 -1.05 2.31 25.88
C ILE A 8 -1.81 1.37 24.95
N ILE A 9 -1.63 1.48 23.63
CA ILE A 9 -2.28 0.63 22.62
C ILE A 9 -2.01 -0.85 22.90
N TRP A 10 -0.76 -1.20 23.19
CA TRP A 10 -0.36 -2.57 23.49
C TRP A 10 -1.02 -3.07 24.78
N LYS A 11 -1.00 -2.28 25.85
CA LYS A 11 -1.57 -2.66 27.15
C LYS A 11 -3.10 -2.73 27.13
N SER A 12 -3.76 -1.86 26.38
CA SER A 12 -5.22 -1.79 26.26
C SER A 12 -5.81 -2.74 25.21
N ASN A 13 -4.96 -3.43 24.44
CA ASN A 13 -5.37 -4.33 23.35
C ASN A 13 -6.20 -3.63 22.26
N GLN A 14 -6.03 -2.31 22.07
CA GLN A 14 -6.80 -1.50 21.12
C GLN A 14 -6.23 -1.47 19.71
N LEU A 15 -5.33 -2.40 19.37
CA LEU A 15 -4.60 -2.42 18.11
C LEU A 15 -5.52 -2.43 16.88
N PRO A 16 -6.63 -3.21 16.81
CA PRO A 16 -7.56 -3.16 15.68
C PRO A 16 -8.26 -1.82 15.50
N VAL A 17 -8.62 -1.15 16.62
CA VAL A 17 -9.30 0.15 16.60
C VAL A 17 -8.34 1.24 16.13
N VAL A 18 -7.11 1.23 16.63
CA VAL A 18 -6.09 2.20 16.21
C VAL A 18 -5.69 2.00 14.76
N TYR A 19 -5.61 0.75 14.30
CA TYR A 19 -5.39 0.44 12.88
C TYR A 19 -6.53 0.93 11.99
N LEU A 20 -7.77 0.84 12.46
CA LEU A 20 -8.93 1.41 11.78
C LEU A 20 -8.84 2.93 11.63
N ILE A 21 -8.46 3.62 12.71
CA ILE A 21 -8.22 5.06 12.69
C ILE A 21 -7.10 5.37 11.70
N LEU A 22 -6.01 4.60 11.69
CA LEU A 22 -4.92 4.77 10.72
C LEU A 22 -5.43 4.72 9.28
N ILE A 23 -6.23 3.71 8.91
CA ILE A 23 -6.76 3.57 7.53
C ILE A 23 -7.53 4.82 7.09
N ILE A 24 -8.36 5.37 7.97
CA ILE A 24 -9.16 6.57 7.68
C ILE A 24 -8.26 7.81 7.60
N CYS A 25 -7.26 7.90 8.46
CA CYS A 25 -6.35 9.04 8.51
C CYS A 25 -5.35 9.08 7.35
N LEU A 26 -5.02 7.94 6.73
CA LEU A 26 -4.01 7.89 5.64
C LEU A 26 -4.28 8.89 4.52
N PRO A 27 -5.43 8.88 3.83
CA PRO A 27 -5.66 9.82 2.74
C PRO A 27 -5.76 11.27 3.24
N ILE A 28 -6.33 11.49 4.43
CA ILE A 28 -6.58 12.84 4.98
C ILE A 28 -5.33 13.43 5.67
N SER A 29 -4.22 12.70 5.71
CA SER A 29 -3.01 13.18 6.40
C SER A 29 -2.40 14.36 5.68
N ILE A 30 -1.94 15.32 6.47
CA ILE A 30 -1.35 16.56 5.97
C ILE A 30 0.14 16.54 6.23
N GLU A 31 0.92 16.97 5.24
CA GLU A 31 2.35 17.20 5.40
C GLU A 31 2.59 18.46 6.24
N ILE A 32 3.22 18.31 7.40
CA ILE A 32 3.57 19.41 8.29
C ILE A 32 5.09 19.40 8.51
N GLU A 33 5.74 20.53 8.24
CA GLU A 33 7.15 20.72 8.53
C GLU A 33 7.32 21.04 10.03
N ILE A 34 7.90 20.11 10.79
CA ILE A 34 8.08 20.25 12.25
C ILE A 34 9.39 20.98 12.54
N LEU A 35 10.42 20.67 11.77
CA LEU A 35 11.74 21.28 11.84
C LEU A 35 12.24 21.48 10.41
N LYS A 36 13.11 22.47 10.18
CA LYS A 36 13.64 22.75 8.83
C LYS A 36 14.23 21.48 8.19
N GLY A 37 13.61 21.00 7.11
CA GLY A 37 14.00 19.76 6.42
C GLY A 37 13.44 18.46 7.02
N PHE A 38 12.53 18.54 8.00
CA PHE A 38 11.83 17.41 8.61
C PHE A 38 10.32 17.62 8.54
N ALA A 39 9.72 17.03 7.50
CA ALA A 39 8.28 16.99 7.30
C ALA A 39 7.71 15.65 7.78
N MET A 40 6.52 15.70 8.37
CA MET A 40 5.78 14.53 8.86
C MET A 40 4.34 14.59 8.35
N HIS A 41 3.80 13.45 7.91
CA HIS A 41 2.39 13.32 7.54
C HIS A 41 1.55 13.02 8.78
N LEU A 42 0.88 14.05 9.32
CA LEU A 42 0.04 13.93 10.51
C LEU A 42 -1.44 13.74 10.15
N PRO A 43 -2.19 12.88 10.88
CA PRO A 43 -1.76 12.09 12.03
C PRO A 43 -1.25 10.68 11.66
N SER A 44 -1.25 10.27 10.40
CA SER A 44 -0.98 8.87 10.01
C SER A 44 0.42 8.37 10.39
N GLU A 45 1.48 9.16 10.21
CA GLU A 45 2.84 8.73 10.57
C GLU A 45 3.00 8.62 12.08
N PHE A 46 2.34 9.50 12.84
CA PHE A 46 2.30 9.42 14.30
C PHE A 46 1.62 8.14 14.79
N ILE A 47 0.47 7.80 14.21
CA ILE A 47 -0.26 6.58 14.52
C ILE A 47 0.53 5.34 14.08
N THR A 48 1.14 5.38 12.90
CA THR A 48 1.97 4.29 12.35
C THR A 48 3.14 4.00 13.27
N GLY A 49 3.89 5.02 13.70
CA GLY A 49 4.98 4.84 14.67
C GLY A 49 4.50 4.23 16.00
N SER A 50 3.34 4.66 16.49
CA SER A 50 2.75 4.13 17.72
C SER A 50 2.35 2.65 17.56
N LEU A 51 1.80 2.28 16.40
CA LEU A 51 1.48 0.89 16.07
C LEU A 51 2.75 0.03 15.90
N ILE A 52 3.84 0.57 15.34
CA ILE A 52 5.13 -0.15 15.23
C ILE A 52 5.61 -0.55 16.62
N ILE A 53 5.61 0.41 17.54
CA ILE A 53 6.02 0.18 18.93
C ILE A 53 5.11 -0.88 19.57
N ALA A 54 3.79 -0.74 19.44
CA ALA A 54 2.84 -1.69 20.02
C ALA A 54 3.02 -3.11 19.45
N PHE A 55 3.27 -3.22 18.15
CA PHE A 55 3.51 -4.48 17.46
C PHE A 55 4.83 -5.13 17.88
N PHE A 56 5.91 -4.35 17.98
CA PHE A 56 7.21 -4.82 18.46
C PHE A 56 7.16 -5.29 19.93
N LEU A 57 6.48 -4.55 20.79
CA LEU A 57 6.25 -4.98 22.19
C LEU A 57 5.45 -6.27 22.26
N GLY A 58 4.49 -6.44 21.35
CA GLY A 58 3.79 -7.70 21.11
C GLY A 58 4.74 -8.86 20.81
N LEU A 59 5.66 -8.64 19.87
CA LEU A 59 6.64 -9.62 19.43
C LEU A 59 7.64 -9.98 20.54
N LEU A 60 8.12 -9.01 21.30
CA LEU A 60 9.02 -9.24 22.44
C LEU A 60 8.33 -10.01 23.59
N ASN A 61 7.03 -9.78 23.78
CA ASN A 61 6.25 -10.45 24.83
C ASN A 61 5.56 -11.75 24.36
N SER A 62 5.76 -12.16 23.11
CA SER A 62 5.33 -13.47 22.62
C SER A 62 6.13 -14.56 23.33
N ARG A 63 5.65 -15.04 24.49
CA ARG A 63 6.08 -16.36 25.01
C ARG A 63 5.84 -17.40 23.91
N LYS A 64 6.68 -18.44 23.86
CA LYS A 64 6.53 -19.65 23.02
C LYS A 64 5.18 -20.33 23.30
N GLU A 65 4.10 -19.77 22.83
CA GLU A 65 2.81 -20.40 22.72
C GLU A 65 2.86 -21.27 21.47
N ASN A 66 2.40 -22.52 21.55
CA ASN A 66 2.62 -23.59 20.55
C ASN A 66 2.38 -23.12 19.10
N SER A 67 3.46 -22.69 18.45
CA SER A 67 3.47 -22.07 17.11
C SER A 67 2.92 -23.01 16.04
N SER A 68 2.96 -24.32 16.29
CA SER A 68 2.46 -25.36 15.39
C SER A 68 0.93 -25.36 15.28
N GLN A 69 0.21 -25.28 16.40
CA GLN A 69 -1.28 -25.25 16.40
C GLN A 69 -1.81 -23.93 15.84
N LEU A 70 -1.07 -22.84 16.07
CA LEU A 70 -1.44 -21.52 15.58
C LEU A 70 -1.20 -21.39 14.06
N ARG A 71 -0.09 -21.94 13.54
CA ARG A 71 0.14 -22.04 12.09
C ARG A 71 -0.96 -22.83 11.38
N LEU A 72 -1.37 -23.98 11.95
CA LEU A 72 -2.41 -24.83 11.38
C LEU A 72 -3.77 -24.12 11.28
N SER A 73 -4.14 -23.34 12.31
CA SER A 73 -5.38 -22.56 12.30
C SER A 73 -5.35 -21.33 11.37
N MET A 74 -4.17 -20.78 11.07
CA MET A 74 -4.02 -19.68 10.09
C MET A 74 -4.00 -20.19 8.64
N LEU A 75 -3.45 -21.37 8.39
CA LEU A 75 -3.40 -21.98 7.06
C LEU A 75 -4.74 -22.61 6.63
N HIS A 76 -5.53 -23.09 7.60
CA HIS A 76 -6.86 -23.67 7.37
C HIS A 76 -7.92 -22.98 8.22
N PRO A 77 -8.38 -21.77 7.82
CA PRO A 77 -9.48 -21.09 8.51
C PRO A 77 -10.78 -21.89 8.32
N ASN A 78 -11.17 -22.68 9.31
CA ASN A 78 -12.43 -23.43 9.29
C ASN A 78 -13.62 -22.50 9.63
N PRO A 79 -14.61 -22.33 8.72
CA PRO A 79 -15.71 -21.38 8.92
C PRO A 79 -16.62 -21.72 10.11
N GLN A 80 -16.68 -22.97 10.56
CA GLN A 80 -17.51 -23.37 11.72
C GLN A 80 -16.84 -23.10 13.08
N PHE A 81 -15.53 -22.80 13.11
CA PHE A 81 -14.78 -22.55 14.35
C PHE A 81 -14.81 -21.07 14.81
N SER A 82 -15.53 -20.22 14.08
CA SER A 82 -15.51 -18.76 14.22
C SER A 82 -16.44 -18.20 15.32
N SER A 83 -17.37 -18.99 15.87
CA SER A 83 -18.41 -18.45 16.78
C SER A 83 -17.99 -18.35 18.25
N ASN A 84 -16.95 -19.08 18.68
CA ASN A 84 -16.51 -19.11 20.09
C ASN A 84 -15.06 -18.68 20.32
N GLN A 85 -14.32 -18.29 19.27
CA GLN A 85 -13.03 -17.66 19.46
C GLN A 85 -13.26 -16.20 19.83
N LYS A 86 -13.02 -15.86 21.10
CA LYS A 86 -12.63 -14.51 21.50
C LYS A 86 -11.73 -13.96 20.40
N THR A 87 -12.21 -12.90 19.76
CA THR A 87 -11.57 -12.12 18.71
C THR A 87 -10.06 -12.20 18.91
N ILE A 88 -9.34 -12.76 17.94
CA ILE A 88 -7.90 -12.91 18.00
C ILE A 88 -7.30 -11.50 17.94
N GLU A 89 -7.22 -10.84 19.09
CA GLU A 89 -6.90 -9.41 19.18
C GLU A 89 -5.47 -9.14 19.63
N SER A 90 -4.75 -10.17 20.11
CA SER A 90 -3.50 -9.90 20.80
C SER A 90 -2.31 -9.79 19.84
N PRO A 91 -1.41 -8.80 20.02
CA PRO A 91 -0.14 -8.68 19.29
C PRO A 91 0.86 -9.81 19.62
N ARG A 92 0.46 -10.76 20.49
CA ARG A 92 1.23 -11.93 20.94
C ARG A 92 1.43 -13.01 19.86
N LYS A 93 0.78 -12.89 18.70
CA LYS A 93 0.89 -13.84 17.58
C LYS A 93 1.84 -13.40 16.47
N ALA A 94 2.51 -12.24 16.61
CA ALA A 94 3.32 -11.63 15.55
C ALA A 94 4.34 -12.61 14.93
N LEU A 95 5.13 -13.31 15.76
CA LEU A 95 6.15 -14.25 15.29
C LEU A 95 5.56 -15.39 14.43
N ALA A 96 4.40 -15.90 14.79
CA ALA A 96 3.75 -16.97 14.03
C ALA A 96 3.28 -16.48 12.65
N VAL A 97 2.84 -15.22 12.55
CA VAL A 97 2.45 -14.60 11.27
C VAL A 97 3.68 -14.42 10.37
N PHE A 98 4.79 -13.92 10.89
CA PHE A 98 6.05 -13.80 10.13
C PHE A 98 6.47 -15.14 9.53
N LEU A 99 6.44 -16.19 10.36
CA LEU A 99 6.84 -17.52 9.97
C LEU A 99 5.82 -18.24 9.06
N ALA A 100 4.55 -17.83 9.07
CA ALA A 100 3.52 -18.35 8.17
C ALA A 100 3.56 -17.70 6.78
N PHE A 101 4.01 -16.44 6.69
CA PHE A 101 4.05 -15.66 5.45
C PHE A 101 5.47 -15.11 5.21
N PRO A 102 6.34 -15.88 4.52
CA PRO A 102 7.74 -15.49 4.30
C PRO A 102 7.92 -14.47 3.17
N ILE A 103 6.95 -14.32 2.25
CA ILE A 103 7.06 -13.43 1.08
C ILE A 103 7.36 -11.97 1.47
N PRO A 104 6.68 -11.34 2.44
CA PRO A 104 6.98 -9.96 2.84
C PRO A 104 8.34 -9.86 3.53
N LEU A 105 8.84 -10.95 4.10
CA LEU A 105 10.17 -11.01 4.69
C LEU A 105 11.25 -10.95 3.59
N LEU A 106 11.00 -11.61 2.44
CA LEU A 106 11.83 -11.47 1.24
C LEU A 106 11.76 -10.04 0.69
N TRP A 107 10.60 -9.38 0.78
CA TRP A 107 10.48 -7.97 0.41
C TRP A 107 11.30 -7.06 1.34
N ILE A 108 11.25 -7.28 2.66
CA ILE A 108 12.13 -6.55 3.59
C ILE A 108 13.61 -6.83 3.29
N ALA A 109 13.95 -8.08 2.99
CA ALA A 109 15.31 -8.48 2.64
C ALA A 109 15.82 -7.80 1.36
N SER A 110 14.95 -7.50 0.38
CA SER A 110 15.39 -6.81 -0.84
C SER A 110 15.90 -5.39 -0.56
N PHE A 111 15.42 -4.74 0.50
CA PHE A 111 15.91 -3.43 0.93
C PHE A 111 17.30 -3.46 1.57
N PHE A 112 17.86 -4.63 1.88
CA PHE A 112 19.26 -4.73 2.30
C PHE A 112 20.24 -4.57 1.13
N VAL A 113 19.83 -4.88 -0.10
CA VAL A 113 20.71 -4.76 -1.28
C VAL A 113 21.22 -3.33 -1.44
N PRO A 114 20.38 -2.27 -1.42
CA PRO A 114 20.86 -0.89 -1.45
C PRO A 114 21.84 -0.54 -0.33
N VAL A 115 21.70 -1.10 0.87
CA VAL A 115 22.61 -0.80 1.99
C VAL A 115 24.03 -1.30 1.71
N LEU A 116 24.17 -2.47 1.09
CA LEU A 116 25.46 -3.09 0.80
C LEU A 116 26.26 -2.34 -0.28
N PHE A 117 25.57 -1.71 -1.23
CA PHE A 117 26.18 -1.08 -2.39
C PHE A 117 26.15 0.46 -2.35
N SER A 118 25.65 1.06 -1.26
CA SER A 118 25.47 2.51 -1.18
C SER A 118 26.66 3.21 -0.53
N GLU A 119 27.18 4.22 -1.22
CA GLU A 119 28.17 5.17 -0.71
C GLU A 119 27.62 6.02 0.45
N MET A 120 26.30 6.24 0.49
CA MET A 120 25.60 6.99 1.55
C MET A 120 24.90 6.03 2.52
N THR A 121 25.67 5.21 3.22
CA THR A 121 25.15 4.11 4.06
C THR A 121 24.08 4.55 5.06
N LEU A 122 24.24 5.73 5.68
CA LEU A 122 23.27 6.25 6.66
C LEU A 122 21.88 6.52 6.05
N ILE A 123 21.82 7.00 4.81
CA ILE A 123 20.56 7.26 4.10
C ILE A 123 19.90 5.93 3.75
N SER A 124 20.69 4.96 3.30
CA SER A 124 20.21 3.62 2.95
C SER A 124 19.69 2.85 4.17
N ILE A 125 20.31 3.01 5.34
CA ILE A 125 19.80 2.47 6.61
C ILE A 125 18.46 3.11 6.96
N LYS A 126 18.32 4.44 6.84
CA LYS A 126 17.03 5.12 7.09
C LYS A 126 15.95 4.61 6.14
N PHE A 127 16.27 4.46 4.87
CA PHE A 127 15.38 3.89 3.86
C PHE A 127 14.95 2.46 4.23
N LEU A 128 15.89 1.60 4.63
CA LEU A 128 15.58 0.24 5.09
C LEU A 128 14.62 0.25 6.29
N ILE A 129 14.92 1.04 7.33
CA ILE A 129 14.10 1.10 8.55
C ILE A 129 12.68 1.54 8.24
N VAL A 130 12.53 2.61 7.45
CA VAL A 130 11.22 3.15 7.08
C VAL A 130 10.42 2.12 6.29
N ASN A 131 11.00 1.53 5.24
CA ASN A 131 10.27 0.54 4.43
C ASN A 131 9.96 -0.76 5.20
N ALA A 132 10.88 -1.24 6.04
CA ALA A 132 10.62 -2.39 6.89
C ALA A 132 9.48 -2.13 7.88
N ALA A 133 9.40 -0.92 8.44
CA ALA A 133 8.29 -0.46 9.27
C ALA A 133 6.96 -0.46 8.50
N TYR A 134 6.93 0.09 7.29
CA TYR A 134 5.73 0.09 6.43
C TYR A 134 5.26 -1.33 6.10
N VAL A 135 6.17 -2.22 5.67
CA VAL A 135 5.82 -3.63 5.39
C VAL A 135 5.32 -4.31 6.66
N THR A 136 5.93 -4.05 7.81
CA THR A 136 5.50 -4.64 9.08
C THR A 136 4.09 -4.23 9.46
N ILE A 137 3.74 -2.94 9.40
CA ILE A 137 2.41 -2.51 9.82
C ILE A 137 1.35 -2.83 8.78
N PHE A 138 1.56 -2.45 7.53
CA PHE A 138 0.51 -2.57 6.52
C PHE A 138 0.33 -4.00 6.03
N TYR A 139 1.40 -4.77 5.94
CA TYR A 139 1.31 -6.17 5.52
C TYR A 139 1.09 -7.11 6.70
N TYR A 140 2.03 -7.17 7.66
CA TYR A 140 1.92 -8.09 8.79
C TYR A 140 0.85 -7.67 9.80
N GLY A 141 0.74 -6.39 10.12
CA GLY A 141 -0.34 -5.86 10.95
C GLY A 141 -1.71 -6.07 10.29
N GLY A 142 -1.82 -5.79 8.99
CA GLY A 142 -3.00 -6.10 8.19
C GLY A 142 -3.40 -7.58 8.29
N MET A 143 -2.49 -8.52 8.02
CA MET A 143 -2.79 -9.96 8.12
C MET A 143 -3.13 -10.41 9.54
N ALA A 144 -2.49 -9.84 10.56
CA ALA A 144 -2.76 -10.19 11.95
C ALA A 144 -4.14 -9.74 12.41
N ILE A 145 -4.66 -8.63 11.85
CA ILE A 145 -5.94 -8.02 12.23
C ILE A 145 -7.08 -8.52 11.33
N PHE A 146 -6.81 -8.73 10.04
CA PHE A 146 -7.82 -9.08 9.05
C PHE A 146 -7.98 -10.60 8.94
N THR A 147 -9.04 -11.11 9.55
CA THR A 147 -9.31 -12.55 9.61
C THR A 147 -10.34 -13.02 8.59
N SER A 148 -11.05 -12.10 7.92
CA SER A 148 -12.07 -12.44 6.91
C SER A 148 -12.06 -11.48 5.73
N SER A 149 -12.46 -11.98 4.55
CA SER A 149 -12.59 -11.18 3.34
C SER A 149 -13.53 -9.98 3.52
N LYS A 150 -14.64 -10.16 4.26
CA LYS A 150 -15.61 -9.09 4.56
C LYS A 150 -14.99 -7.95 5.37
N GLN A 151 -14.06 -8.24 6.28
CA GLN A 151 -13.34 -7.20 7.04
C GLN A 151 -12.40 -6.40 6.13
N ILE A 152 -11.69 -7.08 5.21
CA ILE A 152 -10.82 -6.43 4.22
C ILE A 152 -11.66 -5.49 3.33
N GLU A 153 -12.78 -5.98 2.80
CA GLU A 153 -13.72 -5.17 2.01
C GLU A 153 -14.20 -3.94 2.77
N THR A 154 -14.60 -4.10 4.04
CA THR A 154 -15.03 -3.00 4.90
C THR A 154 -13.91 -1.97 5.11
N ARG A 155 -12.67 -2.42 5.28
CA ARG A 155 -11.52 -1.54 5.52
C ARG A 155 -11.13 -0.76 4.27
N ILE A 156 -11.16 -1.41 3.10
CA ILE A 156 -10.97 -0.74 1.82
C ILE A 156 -12.07 0.31 1.63
N LEU A 157 -13.33 -0.01 1.96
CA LEU A 157 -14.42 0.96 1.85
C LEU A 157 -14.21 2.18 2.74
N LEU A 158 -13.75 2.01 3.98
CA LEU A 158 -13.42 3.13 4.87
C LEU A 158 -12.31 4.02 4.30
N TYR A 159 -11.28 3.41 3.70
CA TYR A 159 -10.24 4.14 3.00
C TYR A 159 -10.82 4.94 1.82
N CYS A 160 -11.66 4.31 0.99
CA CYS A 160 -12.31 4.98 -0.15
C CYS A 160 -13.22 6.14 0.30
N MET A 161 -13.96 5.97 1.40
CA MET A 161 -14.79 7.04 1.98
C MET A 161 -13.94 8.22 2.43
N ALA A 162 -12.78 7.96 3.04
CA ALA A 162 -11.86 9.01 3.46
C ALA A 162 -11.13 9.67 2.27
N PHE A 163 -10.90 8.95 1.18
CA PHE A 163 -10.28 9.46 -0.05
C PHE A 163 -11.25 10.32 -0.90
N LEU A 164 -12.55 10.05 -0.84
CA LEU A 164 -13.56 10.72 -1.67
C LEU A 164 -13.58 12.27 -1.51
N PRO A 165 -13.57 12.85 -0.30
CA PRO A 165 -13.47 14.30 -0.14
C PRO A 165 -12.23 14.92 -0.79
N LEU A 166 -11.11 14.17 -0.86
CA LEU A 166 -9.87 14.66 -1.45
C LEU A 166 -9.94 14.71 -2.97
N THR A 167 -10.64 13.76 -3.59
CA THR A 167 -10.93 13.83 -5.03
C THR A 167 -11.73 15.09 -5.36
N PHE A 168 -12.73 15.43 -4.53
CA PHE A 168 -13.49 16.66 -4.71
C PHE A 168 -12.67 17.91 -4.42
N TRP A 169 -11.77 17.88 -3.43
CA TRP A 169 -10.81 18.96 -3.17
C TRP A 169 -9.92 19.24 -4.38
N GLY A 170 -9.36 18.19 -4.99
CA GLY A 170 -8.58 18.30 -6.21
C GLY A 170 -9.39 18.90 -7.35
N TRP A 171 -10.62 18.42 -7.56
CA TRP A 171 -11.50 18.95 -8.60
C TRP A 171 -11.84 20.44 -8.37
N TYR A 172 -12.15 20.83 -7.14
CA TYR A 172 -12.35 22.24 -6.78
C TYR A 172 -11.13 23.10 -7.10
N ASN A 173 -9.92 22.65 -6.73
CA ASN A 173 -8.69 23.39 -7.03
C ASN A 173 -8.42 23.51 -8.54
N PHE A 174 -8.72 22.47 -9.34
CA PHE A 174 -8.64 22.59 -10.79
C PHE A 174 -9.51 23.71 -11.36
N GLN A 175 -10.71 23.92 -10.80
CA GLN A 175 -11.59 25.01 -11.20
C GLN A 175 -11.03 26.38 -10.78
N VAL A 176 -10.54 26.50 -9.55
CA VAL A 176 -9.94 27.73 -9.02
C VAL A 176 -8.71 28.17 -9.81
N PHE A 177 -7.91 27.21 -10.28
CA PHE A 177 -6.72 27.48 -11.08
C PHE A 177 -6.97 27.45 -12.60
N GLU A 178 -8.22 27.51 -13.04
CA GLU A 178 -8.63 27.56 -14.46
C GLU A 178 -7.99 26.45 -15.31
N TYR A 179 -7.79 25.27 -14.72
CA TYR A 179 -7.13 24.13 -15.36
C TYR A 179 -5.70 24.43 -15.87
N ASN A 180 -5.01 25.41 -15.26
CA ASN A 180 -3.64 25.77 -15.63
C ASN A 180 -2.67 24.61 -15.34
N PRO A 181 -2.01 24.02 -16.36
CA PRO A 181 -1.14 22.86 -16.19
C PRO A 181 0.05 23.08 -15.25
N VAL A 182 0.51 24.32 -15.10
CA VAL A 182 1.64 24.66 -14.22
C VAL A 182 1.29 24.42 -12.75
N THR A 183 0.01 24.41 -12.40
CA THR A 183 -0.45 24.21 -11.03
C THR A 183 -0.56 22.74 -10.61
N LEU A 184 -0.55 21.80 -11.57
CA LEU A 184 -0.77 20.36 -11.32
C LEU A 184 -0.01 19.78 -10.12
N PRO A 185 1.31 20.04 -9.95
CA PRO A 185 2.06 19.47 -8.83
C PRO A 185 1.51 19.87 -7.45
N GLY A 186 0.84 21.02 -7.35
CA GLY A 186 0.31 21.57 -6.10
C GLY A 186 -1.18 21.38 -5.88
N ILE A 187 -1.95 20.88 -6.85
CA ILE A 187 -3.43 20.85 -6.81
C ILE A 187 -3.98 20.04 -5.63
N PHE A 188 -3.28 18.99 -5.22
CA PHE A 188 -3.73 18.10 -4.16
C PHE A 188 -3.15 18.44 -2.78
N ARG A 189 -2.40 19.53 -2.66
CA ARG A 189 -1.95 20.03 -1.37
C ARG A 189 -3.14 20.52 -0.53
N PRO A 190 -3.10 20.36 0.80
CA PRO A 190 -1.95 19.93 1.60
C PRO A 190 -1.88 18.41 1.87
N PHE A 191 -2.77 17.62 1.29
CA PHE A 191 -2.90 16.19 1.57
C PHE A 191 -1.89 15.33 0.82
N TYR A 192 -1.71 15.61 -0.48
CA TYR A 192 -0.72 14.93 -1.31
C TYR A 192 0.34 15.92 -1.76
N ARG A 193 1.60 15.51 -1.59
CA ARG A 193 2.77 16.30 -2.02
C ARG A 193 2.81 16.48 -3.54
N ASP A 194 2.40 15.45 -4.28
CA ASP A 194 2.47 15.37 -5.73
C ASP A 194 1.23 14.66 -6.31
N HIS A 195 0.72 15.19 -7.43
CA HIS A 195 -0.36 14.62 -8.23
C HIS A 195 -0.15 13.15 -8.65
N THR A 196 1.09 12.72 -8.83
CA THR A 196 1.45 11.34 -9.17
C THR A 196 1.17 10.37 -8.02
N ILE A 197 1.39 10.78 -6.77
CA ILE A 197 1.08 9.94 -5.59
C ILE A 197 -0.44 9.80 -5.45
N PHE A 198 -1.18 10.90 -5.59
CA PHE A 198 -2.65 10.88 -5.59
C PHE A 198 -3.18 9.94 -6.67
N GLY A 199 -2.68 10.05 -7.91
CA GLY A 199 -3.06 9.19 -9.02
C GLY A 199 -2.71 7.72 -8.78
N ALA A 200 -1.54 7.41 -8.22
CA ALA A 200 -1.14 6.04 -7.89
C ALA A 200 -2.08 5.39 -6.85
N VAL A 201 -2.48 6.15 -5.81
CA VAL A 201 -3.47 5.71 -4.83
C VAL A 201 -4.82 5.43 -5.49
N ALA A 202 -5.28 6.33 -6.36
CA ALA A 202 -6.52 6.13 -7.10
C ALA A 202 -6.46 4.88 -8.01
N ALA A 203 -5.33 4.64 -8.68
CA ALA A 203 -5.13 3.43 -9.49
C ALA A 203 -5.16 2.15 -8.63
N MET A 204 -4.64 2.19 -7.40
CA MET A 204 -4.73 1.08 -6.45
C MET A 204 -6.18 0.82 -6.01
N ILE A 205 -6.95 1.88 -5.70
CA ILE A 205 -8.39 1.77 -5.40
C ILE A 205 -9.13 1.16 -6.58
N PHE A 206 -8.82 1.59 -7.81
CA PHE A 206 -9.38 1.00 -9.02
C PHE A 206 -9.07 -0.49 -9.11
N GLY A 207 -7.83 -0.91 -8.87
CA GLY A 207 -7.48 -2.33 -8.93
C GLY A 207 -8.25 -3.19 -7.93
N PHE A 208 -8.37 -2.74 -6.68
CA PHE A 208 -9.16 -3.46 -5.66
C PHE A 208 -10.65 -3.52 -6.00
N SER A 209 -11.24 -2.38 -6.36
CA SER A 209 -12.66 -2.30 -6.69
C SER A 209 -13.01 -3.10 -7.94
N LEU A 210 -12.16 -3.06 -8.98
CA LEU A 210 -12.33 -3.87 -10.18
C LEU A 210 -12.24 -5.37 -9.87
N GLY A 211 -11.26 -5.81 -9.07
CA GLY A 211 -11.15 -7.21 -8.67
C GLY A 211 -12.35 -7.70 -7.86
N LEU A 212 -12.85 -6.89 -6.93
CA LEU A 212 -14.03 -7.22 -6.12
C LEU A 212 -15.34 -7.14 -6.93
N SER A 213 -15.38 -6.34 -8.00
CA SER A 213 -16.55 -6.21 -8.88
C SER A 213 -16.95 -7.52 -9.55
N ILE A 214 -16.00 -8.44 -9.75
CA ILE A 214 -16.22 -9.79 -10.27
C ILE A 214 -17.23 -10.55 -9.39
N LYS A 215 -17.16 -10.38 -8.07
CA LYS A 215 -18.04 -11.05 -7.11
C LYS A 215 -19.28 -10.23 -6.79
N ASN A 216 -19.14 -8.91 -6.68
CA ASN A 216 -20.22 -8.02 -6.30
C ASN A 216 -20.17 -6.71 -7.10
N LYS A 217 -21.20 -6.49 -7.93
CA LYS A 217 -21.32 -5.31 -8.80
C LYS A 217 -21.39 -3.97 -8.04
N TYR A 218 -21.65 -3.98 -6.73
CA TYR A 218 -21.58 -2.79 -5.87
C TYR A 218 -20.22 -2.07 -5.93
N TRP A 219 -19.14 -2.75 -6.31
CA TRP A 219 -17.81 -2.14 -6.42
C TRP A 219 -17.58 -1.36 -7.73
N ILE A 220 -18.46 -1.48 -8.72
CA ILE A 220 -18.31 -0.80 -10.02
C ILE A 220 -18.32 0.73 -9.89
N PRO A 221 -19.24 1.37 -9.14
CA PRO A 221 -19.20 2.82 -8.95
C PRO A 221 -17.90 3.32 -8.30
N ILE A 222 -17.33 2.55 -7.36
CA ILE A 222 -16.06 2.89 -6.72
C ILE A 222 -14.91 2.81 -7.75
N ALA A 223 -14.93 1.81 -8.64
CA ALA A 223 -13.96 1.69 -9.72
C ALA A 223 -14.05 2.86 -10.71
N LEU A 224 -15.26 3.28 -11.07
CA LEU A 224 -15.47 4.44 -11.95
C LEU A 224 -15.01 5.76 -11.30
N LEU A 225 -15.30 5.96 -10.01
CA LEU A 225 -14.79 7.09 -9.24
C LEU A 225 -13.26 7.10 -9.21
N ALA A 226 -12.64 5.93 -9.05
CA ALA A 226 -11.19 5.79 -9.04
C ALA A 226 -10.57 6.08 -10.42
N ILE A 227 -11.19 5.66 -11.53
CA ILE A 227 -10.78 6.06 -12.88
C ILE A 227 -10.86 7.58 -13.02
N PHE A 228 -11.97 8.19 -12.60
CA PHE A 228 -12.11 9.64 -12.61
C PHE A 228 -10.99 10.33 -11.83
N ALA A 229 -10.67 9.86 -10.62
CA ALA A 229 -9.57 10.41 -9.82
C ALA A 229 -8.18 10.22 -10.49
N VAL A 230 -7.93 9.08 -11.15
CA VAL A 230 -6.69 8.88 -11.93
C VAL A 230 -6.59 9.87 -13.08
N LEU A 231 -7.67 10.05 -13.84
CA LEU A 231 -7.71 11.02 -14.95
C LEU A 231 -7.53 12.44 -14.45
N LEU A 232 -8.22 12.79 -13.35
CA LEU A 232 -8.10 14.08 -12.67
C LEU A 232 -6.66 14.36 -12.24
N SER A 233 -5.90 13.33 -11.84
CA SER A 233 -4.50 13.51 -11.44
C SER A 233 -3.59 14.01 -12.55
N GLY A 234 -3.93 13.75 -13.83
CA GLY A 234 -3.06 14.04 -14.97
C GLY A 234 -1.74 13.27 -15.01
N SER A 235 -1.51 12.33 -14.08
CA SER A 235 -0.25 11.58 -13.99
C SER A 235 -0.20 10.44 -15.01
N ARG A 236 0.80 10.49 -15.91
CA ARG A 236 1.06 9.44 -16.91
C ARG A 236 1.37 8.09 -16.27
N ALA A 237 2.05 8.09 -15.12
CA ALA A 237 2.35 6.86 -14.40
C ALA A 237 1.07 6.21 -13.82
N ALA A 238 0.16 7.04 -13.28
CA ALA A 238 -1.10 6.58 -12.75
C ALA A 238 -2.03 6.03 -13.84
N THR A 239 -2.11 6.69 -14.99
CA THR A 239 -2.94 6.21 -16.11
C THR A 239 -2.46 4.86 -16.64
N ILE A 240 -1.14 4.68 -16.80
CA ILE A 240 -0.56 3.38 -17.17
C ILE A 240 -0.87 2.32 -16.10
N SER A 241 -0.89 2.71 -14.82
CA SER A 241 -1.18 1.78 -13.71
C SER A 241 -2.60 1.20 -13.74
N LEU A 242 -3.55 1.82 -14.46
CA LEU A 242 -4.89 1.25 -14.69
C LEU A 242 -4.83 -0.05 -15.53
N SER A 243 -3.82 -0.20 -16.38
CA SER A 243 -3.70 -1.38 -17.25
C SER A 243 -3.48 -2.67 -16.46
N LEU A 244 -2.71 -2.62 -15.37
CA LEU A 244 -2.35 -3.79 -14.55
C LEU A 244 -3.57 -4.55 -14.01
N PRO A 245 -4.52 -3.92 -13.29
CA PRO A 245 -5.69 -4.62 -12.80
C PRO A 245 -6.62 -5.10 -13.93
N ILE A 246 -6.69 -4.40 -15.06
CA ILE A 246 -7.44 -4.86 -16.25
C ILE A 246 -6.83 -6.17 -16.77
N ILE A 247 -5.51 -6.23 -16.91
CA ILE A 247 -4.77 -7.45 -17.28
C ILE A 247 -5.03 -8.54 -16.23
N GLY A 248 -5.04 -8.21 -14.95
CA GLY A 248 -5.34 -9.17 -13.87
C GLY A 248 -6.73 -9.79 -13.99
N VAL A 249 -7.77 -8.97 -14.24
CA VAL A 249 -9.14 -9.46 -14.49
C VAL A 249 -9.20 -10.29 -15.77
N PHE A 250 -8.52 -9.86 -16.83
CA PHE A 250 -8.42 -10.62 -18.06
C PHE A 250 -7.78 -12.01 -17.83
N MET A 251 -6.67 -12.09 -17.09
CA MET A 251 -6.02 -13.35 -16.72
C MET A 251 -6.93 -14.25 -15.87
N TYR A 252 -7.77 -13.67 -15.02
CA TYR A 252 -8.76 -14.41 -14.24
C TYR A 252 -9.79 -15.12 -15.12
N TYR A 253 -10.31 -14.44 -16.16
CA TYR A 253 -11.25 -15.04 -17.10
C TYR A 253 -10.58 -15.97 -18.14
N PHE A 254 -9.30 -15.76 -18.45
CA PHE A 254 -8.54 -16.54 -19.42
C PHE A 254 -7.33 -17.27 -18.78
N PRO A 255 -7.55 -18.28 -17.92
CA PRO A 255 -6.49 -18.90 -17.12
C PRO A 255 -5.43 -19.64 -17.95
N LYS A 256 -5.76 -20.04 -19.18
CA LYS A 256 -4.78 -20.65 -20.11
C LYS A 256 -3.68 -19.67 -20.54
N LEU A 257 -3.96 -18.36 -20.47
CA LEU A 257 -3.06 -17.30 -20.91
C LEU A 257 -2.28 -16.64 -19.75
N LYS A 258 -2.49 -17.11 -18.50
CA LYS A 258 -1.91 -16.50 -17.29
C LYS A 258 -0.39 -16.37 -17.29
N TRP A 259 0.31 -17.27 -17.98
CA TRP A 259 1.77 -17.24 -18.12
C TRP A 259 2.23 -16.63 -19.43
N ALA A 260 1.41 -16.73 -20.48
CA ALA A 260 1.75 -16.21 -21.80
C ALA A 260 1.86 -14.67 -21.80
N ILE A 261 0.98 -13.97 -21.07
CA ILE A 261 1.00 -12.49 -21.04
C ILE A 261 2.28 -11.94 -20.37
N PRO A 262 2.66 -12.38 -19.15
CA PRO A 262 3.93 -11.93 -18.55
C PRO A 262 5.14 -12.30 -19.41
N LEU A 263 5.16 -13.50 -20.00
CA LEU A 263 6.25 -13.94 -20.88
C LEU A 263 6.34 -13.10 -22.16
N MET A 264 5.19 -12.73 -22.75
CA MET A 264 5.16 -11.84 -23.91
C MET A 264 5.64 -10.43 -23.57
N LEU A 265 5.27 -9.90 -22.39
CA LEU A 265 5.75 -8.58 -21.96
C LEU A 265 7.25 -8.58 -21.70
N ILE A 266 7.77 -9.63 -21.04
CA ILE A 266 9.21 -9.80 -20.82
C ILE A 266 9.92 -9.95 -22.17
N GLY A 267 9.43 -10.83 -23.06
CA GLY A 267 10.00 -11.04 -24.38
C GLY A 267 9.99 -9.78 -25.24
N ALA A 268 8.88 -9.03 -25.25
CA ALA A 268 8.77 -7.75 -25.93
C ALA A 268 9.76 -6.72 -25.36
N SER A 269 9.92 -6.66 -24.03
CA SER A 269 10.90 -5.76 -23.41
C SER A 269 12.33 -6.13 -23.82
N VAL A 270 12.70 -7.40 -23.77
CA VAL A 270 14.04 -7.88 -24.16
C VAL A 270 14.32 -7.62 -25.64
N TYR A 271 13.30 -7.72 -26.51
CA TYR A 271 13.45 -7.44 -27.94
C TYR A 271 13.47 -5.95 -28.28
N LEU A 272 12.63 -5.14 -27.64
CA LEU A 272 12.49 -3.72 -27.95
C LEU A 272 13.64 -2.88 -27.38
N PHE A 273 14.15 -3.20 -26.19
CA PHE A 273 15.20 -2.40 -25.54
C PHE A 273 16.49 -2.28 -26.37
N PRO A 274 17.06 -3.36 -26.94
CA PRO A 274 18.24 -3.27 -27.80
C PRO A 274 17.97 -2.52 -29.10
N ASN A 275 16.82 -2.76 -29.73
CA ASN A 275 16.47 -2.15 -31.02
C ASN A 275 16.25 -0.64 -30.90
N ILE A 276 15.59 -0.19 -29.83
CA ILE A 276 15.42 1.23 -29.54
C ILE A 276 16.78 1.90 -29.31
N LYS A 277 17.68 1.26 -28.56
CA LYS A 277 19.04 1.78 -28.33
C LYS A 277 19.85 1.91 -29.64
N ASN A 278 19.73 0.93 -30.53
CA ASN A 278 20.41 0.93 -31.83
C ASN A 278 19.89 2.05 -32.76
N ASP A 279 18.58 2.30 -32.76
CA ASP A 279 17.98 3.40 -33.55
C ASP A 279 18.42 4.79 -33.04
N TYR A 280 18.54 4.97 -31.73
CA TYR A 280 19.02 6.24 -31.17
C TYR A 280 20.50 6.48 -31.45
N THR A 281 21.33 5.43 -31.35
CA THR A 281 22.77 5.53 -31.65
C THR A 281 23.00 5.83 -33.13
N ALA A 282 22.31 5.14 -34.04
CA ALA A 282 22.37 5.42 -35.48
C ALA A 282 21.91 6.83 -35.85
N LYS A 283 20.95 7.42 -35.12
CA LYS A 283 20.53 8.82 -35.33
C LYS A 283 21.52 9.85 -34.81
N ILE A 284 22.26 9.53 -33.75
CA ILE A 284 23.33 10.41 -33.23
C ILE A 284 24.52 10.38 -34.19
N ASP A 285 24.92 9.20 -34.65
CA ASP A 285 26.03 9.03 -35.60
C ASP A 285 25.75 9.64 -36.99
N ALA A 286 24.48 9.86 -37.34
CA ALA A 286 24.07 10.52 -38.58
C ALA A 286 23.98 12.06 -38.47
N LEU A 287 24.16 12.62 -37.26
CA LEU A 287 24.17 14.06 -36.99
C LEU A 287 25.60 14.61 -36.81
N ASP A 288 26.60 13.74 -36.70
CA ASP A 288 28.04 14.05 -36.73
C ASP A 288 28.62 13.93 -38.16
#